data_AF-A0A1G7CR31-F1
#
_entry.id   AF-A0A1G7CR31-F1
#
_cell.length_a   1.000
_cell.length_b   1.000
_cell.length_c   1.000
_cell.angle_alpha   90.00
_cell.angle_beta   90.00
_cell.angle_gamma   90.00
#
_symmetry.space_group_name_H-M   'P 1'
#
loop_
_entity.id
_entity.type
_entity.pdbx_description
1 polymer ?
#
loop_
_entity_poly.entity_id
_entity_poly.type
_entity_poly.pdbx_seq_one_letter_code
_entity_poly.pdbx_strand_id
1 'polypeptide(L)'
;MMAVIILSLLVVLPGCSSKSADQDGNGTERAIAMKQISASNKDTVTIVIGAYSVVKDALGRILPQFAADWEAKTGKKVVFQESYEASGTQARAIAGGMEADVALLAMEGDVDKLERAKLINSDWKQQDAYQGMVTRSVAVIGTRKGNPLGIRDWTDLTREGVNVLYPNPKTSGGAQWDINAIYGAGLKMAAEQGKDGPPFAKQLLMRVHHNVLSMDKSGRASMAAFEYGVGDAIVTYENEILSRKREGVPYEMVLPKHTILIENPVVVVRKYARKHQVEEAAEALVAYLREPKAQRMFAEAGFRPVNEQVAKETIKAYPVPDGLFHIDDMGGWDEVREKLYSNRGVWYQVLAGIE
;
A
#
# COMPACT_ATOMS: atom_id res chain seq x y z
N MET A 1 -51.30 21.95 -21.12
CA MET A 1 -51.60 21.81 -22.56
C MET A 1 -50.96 20.51 -23.03
N MET A 2 -51.78 19.52 -23.40
CA MET A 2 -51.50 18.21 -24.08
C MET A 2 -50.37 17.34 -23.47
N ALA A 3 -50.59 16.25 -22.72
CA ALA A 3 -51.37 15.02 -22.98
C ALA A 3 -50.92 14.22 -24.22
N VAL A 4 -50.15 13.14 -23.99
CA VAL A 4 -50.16 11.93 -24.82
C VAL A 4 -50.16 10.72 -23.88
N ILE A 5 -51.06 9.79 -24.18
CA ILE A 5 -51.53 8.64 -23.40
C ILE A 5 -51.19 7.37 -24.22
N ILE A 6 -51.21 6.20 -23.55
CA ILE A 6 -51.47 4.82 -24.04
C ILE A 6 -50.19 4.10 -24.56
N LEU A 7 -49.84 2.85 -24.24
CA LEU A 7 -50.63 1.65 -23.92
C LEU A 7 -49.81 0.57 -23.19
N SER A 8 -50.40 -0.02 -22.16
CA SER A 8 -50.01 -1.26 -21.48
C SER A 8 -50.55 -2.50 -22.21
N LEU A 9 -49.76 -3.58 -22.25
CA LEU A 9 -50.30 -4.94 -22.51
C LEU A 9 -49.60 -5.96 -21.59
N LEU A 10 -50.31 -6.35 -20.53
CA LEU A 10 -50.18 -7.65 -19.86
C LEU A 10 -51.02 -8.66 -20.65
N VAL A 11 -50.52 -9.88 -20.80
CA VAL A 11 -51.33 -11.05 -21.17
C VAL A 11 -51.08 -12.15 -20.15
N VAL A 12 -52.16 -12.65 -19.56
CA VAL A 12 -52.23 -13.81 -18.66
C VAL A 12 -53.36 -14.71 -19.16
N LEU A 13 -53.25 -16.02 -18.86
CA LEU A 13 -54.28 -17.10 -18.74
C LEU A 13 -54.41 -18.07 -19.94
N PRO A 14 -55.04 -19.27 -19.78
CA PRO A 14 -54.98 -20.28 -18.69
C PRO A 14 -55.02 -21.78 -19.15
N GLY A 15 -54.88 -22.73 -18.19
CA GLY A 15 -55.49 -24.09 -18.19
C GLY A 15 -54.63 -25.25 -18.74
N CYS A 16 -54.71 -26.53 -18.31
CA CYS A 16 -55.57 -27.24 -17.36
C CYS A 16 -54.93 -28.60 -16.93
N SER A 17 -55.14 -28.97 -15.65
CA SER A 17 -55.42 -30.29 -15.03
C SER A 17 -55.24 -31.62 -15.82
N SER A 18 -54.56 -32.64 -15.22
CA SER A 18 -55.22 -33.83 -14.61
C SER A 18 -54.25 -34.95 -14.11
N LYS A 19 -54.50 -35.41 -12.87
CA LYS A 19 -54.41 -36.76 -12.26
C LYS A 19 -53.28 -37.79 -12.57
N SER A 20 -52.55 -38.12 -11.49
CA SER A 20 -52.23 -39.43 -10.86
C SER A 20 -52.26 -40.75 -11.64
N ALA A 21 -51.17 -41.53 -11.57
CA ALA A 21 -51.09 -42.89 -10.96
C ALA A 21 -49.69 -43.53 -11.15
N ASP A 22 -49.36 -44.43 -10.22
CA ASP A 22 -48.09 -45.12 -9.95
C ASP A 22 -47.53 -46.10 -11.01
N GLN A 23 -46.24 -46.41 -10.79
CA GLN A 23 -45.49 -47.66 -10.98
C GLN A 23 -44.58 -47.91 -12.20
N ASP A 24 -43.36 -48.33 -11.82
CA ASP A 24 -42.35 -49.16 -12.50
C ASP A 24 -41.47 -48.59 -13.62
N GLY A 25 -40.15 -48.71 -13.42
CA GLY A 25 -39.18 -48.68 -14.53
C GLY A 25 -37.81 -48.11 -14.18
N ASN A 26 -36.88 -49.00 -13.83
CA ASN A 26 -35.44 -48.79 -13.74
C ASN A 26 -34.87 -48.00 -14.96
N GLY A 27 -34.14 -46.90 -14.73
CA GLY A 27 -33.61 -46.08 -15.83
C GLY A 27 -32.75 -44.87 -15.41
N THR A 28 -31.47 -45.13 -15.17
CA THR A 28 -30.26 -44.33 -15.40
C THR A 28 -30.37 -42.83 -15.79
N GLU A 29 -29.62 -42.00 -15.06
CA GLU A 29 -28.93 -40.76 -15.46
C GLU A 29 -29.72 -39.46 -15.78
N ARG A 30 -29.60 -38.46 -14.88
CA ARG A 30 -28.74 -37.27 -15.06
C ARG A 30 -28.90 -36.30 -13.88
N ALA A 31 -28.23 -36.61 -12.77
CA ALA A 31 -27.74 -35.56 -11.88
C ALA A 31 -26.46 -35.02 -12.53
N ILE A 32 -26.46 -33.74 -12.93
CA ILE A 32 -25.24 -33.05 -13.36
C ILE A 32 -24.35 -32.97 -12.12
N ALA A 33 -23.44 -33.92 -12.01
CA ALA A 33 -22.37 -33.91 -11.04
C ALA A 33 -21.51 -32.66 -11.28
N MET A 34 -21.43 -31.78 -10.28
CA MET A 34 -20.29 -30.89 -10.10
C MET A 34 -19.04 -31.77 -10.10
N LYS A 35 -18.34 -31.76 -11.22
CA LYS A 35 -17.07 -32.47 -11.41
C LYS A 35 -16.13 -31.97 -10.32
N GLN A 36 -15.81 -32.88 -9.41
CA GLN A 36 -14.74 -32.75 -8.44
C GLN A 36 -13.49 -32.16 -9.12
N ILE A 37 -13.07 -30.97 -8.69
CA ILE A 37 -11.68 -30.56 -8.84
C ILE A 37 -10.91 -31.32 -7.77
N SER A 38 -10.62 -32.58 -8.05
CA SER A 38 -9.70 -33.40 -7.27
C SER A 38 -8.61 -33.93 -8.19
N ALA A 39 -7.70 -33.04 -8.53
CA ALA A 39 -6.30 -33.38 -8.71
C ALA A 39 -5.52 -32.43 -7.81
N SER A 40 -5.29 -32.84 -6.57
CA SER A 40 -4.19 -32.29 -5.78
C SER A 40 -2.93 -32.64 -6.54
N ASN A 41 -2.47 -31.71 -7.38
CA ASN A 41 -1.16 -31.80 -7.98
C ASN A 41 -0.19 -31.55 -6.82
N LYS A 42 0.45 -32.61 -6.29
CA LYS A 42 1.42 -32.49 -5.19
C LYS A 42 2.55 -31.50 -5.52
N ASP A 43 2.70 -31.16 -6.79
CA ASP A 43 3.69 -30.24 -7.34
C ASP A 43 3.17 -28.82 -7.51
N THR A 44 1.98 -28.45 -7.00
CA THR A 44 1.49 -27.06 -7.04
C THR A 44 1.12 -26.55 -5.65
N VAL A 45 1.75 -25.44 -5.23
CA VAL A 45 1.44 -24.75 -3.97
C VAL A 45 0.82 -23.39 -4.25
N THR A 46 -0.11 -22.95 -3.38
CA THR A 46 -0.71 -21.62 -3.44
C THR A 46 -0.16 -20.77 -2.30
N ILE A 47 0.40 -19.61 -2.61
CA ILE A 47 0.82 -18.62 -1.62
C ILE A 47 -0.20 -17.48 -1.60
N VAL A 48 -0.76 -17.19 -0.44
CA VAL A 48 -1.64 -16.05 -0.20
C VAL A 48 -0.81 -14.83 0.21
N ILE A 49 -0.93 -13.73 -0.52
CA ILE A 49 -0.19 -12.49 -0.28
C ILE A 49 -1.18 -11.42 0.20
N GLY A 50 -0.88 -10.84 1.36
CA GLY A 50 -1.53 -9.62 1.84
C GLY A 50 -0.57 -8.45 1.72
N ALA A 51 -0.85 -7.50 0.83
CA ALA A 51 0.06 -6.40 0.52
C ALA A 51 -0.58 -5.02 0.61
N TYR A 52 0.23 -3.99 0.90
CA TYR A 52 -0.22 -2.60 0.80
C TYR A 52 -0.41 -2.18 -0.67
N SER A 53 -1.44 -1.38 -0.95
CA SER A 53 -1.92 -1.10 -2.31
C SER A 53 -0.90 -0.55 -3.32
N VAL A 54 0.15 0.12 -2.85
CA VAL A 54 1.14 0.81 -3.69
C VAL A 54 2.12 -0.16 -4.36
N VAL A 55 2.35 -1.36 -3.79
CA VAL A 55 3.30 -2.34 -4.34
C VAL A 55 2.72 -3.23 -5.44
N LYS A 56 1.42 -3.07 -5.76
CA LYS A 56 0.69 -3.95 -6.68
C LYS A 56 1.37 -4.08 -8.04
N ASP A 57 1.75 -2.97 -8.67
CA ASP A 57 2.29 -3.00 -10.04
C ASP A 57 3.69 -3.65 -10.08
N ALA A 58 4.48 -3.48 -9.03
CA ALA A 58 5.77 -4.16 -8.88
C ALA A 58 5.59 -5.67 -8.70
N LEU A 59 4.69 -6.10 -7.80
CA LEU A 59 4.42 -7.51 -7.57
C LEU A 59 3.80 -8.20 -8.79
N GLY A 60 2.97 -7.50 -9.57
CA GLY A 60 2.42 -8.03 -10.83
C GLY A 60 3.49 -8.42 -11.85
N ARG A 61 4.71 -7.85 -11.75
CA ARG A 61 5.87 -8.25 -12.56
C ARG A 61 6.72 -9.31 -11.84
N ILE A 62 6.96 -9.14 -10.54
CA ILE A 62 7.89 -9.96 -9.75
C ILE A 62 7.35 -11.37 -9.49
N LEU A 63 6.07 -11.51 -9.15
CA LEU A 63 5.48 -12.79 -8.77
C LEU A 63 5.49 -13.82 -9.91
N PRO A 64 5.12 -13.47 -11.17
CA PRO A 64 5.28 -14.39 -12.31
C PRO A 64 6.73 -14.84 -12.52
N GLN A 65 7.69 -13.93 -12.32
CA GLN A 65 9.10 -14.24 -12.49
C GLN A 65 9.62 -15.18 -11.38
N PHE A 66 9.22 -14.95 -10.13
CA PHE A 66 9.51 -15.89 -9.04
C PHE A 66 8.91 -17.26 -9.31
N ALA A 67 7.65 -17.35 -9.74
CA ALA A 67 7.01 -18.64 -10.02
C ALA A 67 7.78 -19.44 -11.08
N ALA A 68 8.22 -18.77 -12.15
CA ALA A 68 9.05 -19.38 -13.19
C ALA A 68 10.43 -19.83 -12.66
N ASP A 69 11.10 -18.97 -11.89
CA ASP A 69 12.42 -19.28 -11.32
C ASP A 69 12.32 -20.43 -10.29
N TRP A 70 11.24 -20.47 -9.50
CA TRP A 70 10.96 -21.51 -8.52
C TRP A 70 10.65 -22.86 -9.18
N GLU A 71 9.82 -22.89 -10.22
CA GLU A 71 9.52 -24.11 -10.97
C GLU A 71 10.76 -24.66 -11.66
N ALA A 72 11.58 -23.79 -12.28
CA ALA A 72 12.84 -24.19 -12.89
C ALA A 72 13.83 -24.78 -11.87
N LYS A 73 13.86 -24.26 -10.64
CA LYS A 73 14.77 -24.71 -9.57
C LYS A 73 14.29 -25.98 -8.87
N THR A 74 12.99 -26.12 -8.65
CA THR A 74 12.43 -27.13 -7.73
C THR A 74 11.55 -28.17 -8.40
N GLY A 75 11.10 -27.93 -9.64
CA GLY A 75 10.05 -28.71 -10.31
C GLY A 75 8.65 -28.50 -9.73
N LYS A 76 8.49 -27.68 -8.69
CA LYS A 76 7.21 -27.34 -8.08
C LYS A 76 6.69 -26.03 -8.65
N LYS A 77 5.41 -25.99 -9.00
CA LYS A 77 4.69 -24.79 -9.41
C LYS A 77 4.20 -24.00 -8.20
N VAL A 78 4.32 -22.68 -8.25
CA VAL A 78 3.70 -21.75 -7.29
C VAL A 78 2.62 -20.96 -8.01
N VAL A 79 1.47 -20.79 -7.36
CA VAL A 79 0.41 -19.86 -7.77
C VAL A 79 0.11 -18.88 -6.64
N PHE A 80 -0.40 -17.71 -6.98
CA PHE A 80 -0.62 -16.62 -6.02
C PHE A 80 -2.10 -16.27 -5.88
N GLN A 81 -2.50 -15.99 -4.65
CA GLN A 81 -3.74 -15.29 -4.33
C GLN A 81 -3.39 -13.97 -3.66
N GLU A 82 -3.81 -12.86 -4.24
CA GLU A 82 -3.29 -11.54 -3.88
C GLU A 82 -4.41 -10.63 -3.33
N SER A 83 -4.14 -9.99 -2.20
CA SER A 83 -5.00 -8.95 -1.60
C SER A 83 -4.20 -7.65 -1.48
N TYR A 84 -4.78 -6.54 -1.95
CA TYR A 84 -4.15 -5.22 -1.92
C TYR A 84 -5.06 -4.18 -1.28
N GLU A 85 -4.67 -3.66 -0.13
CA GLU A 85 -5.45 -2.68 0.62
C GLU A 85 -4.59 -1.55 1.21
N ALA A 86 -5.22 -0.58 1.86
CA ALA A 86 -4.49 0.34 2.74
C ALA A 86 -3.74 -0.48 3.82
N SER A 87 -2.45 -0.19 4.05
CA SER A 87 -1.56 -1.06 4.87
C SER A 87 -2.12 -1.39 6.26
N GLY A 88 -2.65 -0.40 6.98
CA GLY A 88 -3.27 -0.62 8.29
C GLY A 88 -4.55 -1.46 8.23
N THR A 89 -5.35 -1.33 7.16
CA THR A 89 -6.50 -2.20 6.90
C THR A 89 -6.06 -3.63 6.61
N GLN A 90 -5.05 -3.79 5.77
CA GLN A 90 -4.49 -5.11 5.42
C GLN A 90 -3.96 -5.83 6.65
N ALA A 91 -3.19 -5.13 7.51
CA ALA A 91 -2.67 -5.69 8.74
C ALA A 91 -3.78 -6.07 9.74
N ARG A 92 -4.84 -5.26 9.85
CA ARG A 92 -6.03 -5.62 10.67
C ARG A 92 -6.76 -6.84 10.13
N ALA A 93 -6.91 -6.95 8.81
CA ALA A 93 -7.54 -8.12 8.18
C ALA A 93 -6.75 -9.40 8.48
N ILE A 94 -5.42 -9.37 8.33
CA ILE A 94 -4.55 -10.52 8.63
C ILE A 94 -4.62 -10.86 10.13
N ALA A 95 -4.46 -9.87 11.02
CA ALA A 95 -4.59 -10.07 12.46
C ALA A 95 -5.98 -10.61 12.87
N GLY A 96 -7.01 -10.26 12.10
CA GLY A 96 -8.40 -10.70 12.30
C GLY A 96 -8.77 -12.03 11.64
N GLY A 97 -7.84 -12.72 10.97
CA GLY A 97 -8.08 -14.06 10.43
C GLY A 97 -7.95 -14.21 8.90
N MET A 98 -7.60 -13.15 8.16
CA MET A 98 -7.26 -13.30 6.75
C MET A 98 -5.93 -14.04 6.63
N GLU A 99 -5.96 -15.28 6.14
CA GLU A 99 -4.84 -16.22 6.18
C GLU A 99 -3.80 -15.94 5.08
N ALA A 100 -3.18 -14.76 5.09
CA ALA A 100 -2.03 -14.46 4.24
C ALA A 100 -0.80 -15.23 4.71
N ASP A 101 -0.05 -15.86 3.81
CA ASP A 101 1.22 -16.53 4.08
C ASP A 101 2.40 -15.55 4.09
N VAL A 102 2.31 -14.51 3.26
CA VAL A 102 3.32 -13.44 3.17
C VAL A 102 2.62 -12.09 3.28
N ALA A 103 3.17 -11.21 4.12
CA ALA A 103 2.69 -9.85 4.29
C ALA A 103 3.75 -8.84 3.83
N LEU A 104 3.42 -8.00 2.84
CA LEU A 104 4.20 -6.80 2.48
C LEU A 104 3.43 -5.57 2.96
N LEU A 105 3.97 -4.84 3.93
CA LEU A 105 3.25 -3.73 4.56
C LEU A 105 4.01 -2.41 4.34
N ALA A 106 3.34 -1.29 4.53
CA ALA A 106 3.91 0.03 4.27
C ALA A 106 4.88 0.50 5.38
N MET A 107 4.83 -0.08 6.58
CA MET A 107 5.64 0.32 7.73
C MET A 107 5.77 -0.80 8.75
N GLU A 108 6.81 -0.71 9.60
CA GLU A 108 6.99 -1.60 10.77
C GLU A 108 5.76 -1.64 11.64
N GLY A 109 5.12 -0.47 11.81
CA GLY A 109 4.01 -0.36 12.72
C GLY A 109 2.74 -1.16 12.35
N ASP A 110 2.68 -1.64 11.11
CA ASP A 110 1.65 -2.58 10.66
C ASP A 110 2.07 -4.03 10.89
N VAL A 111 3.37 -4.34 10.84
CA VAL A 111 3.95 -5.64 11.19
C VAL A 111 3.80 -5.91 12.70
N ASP A 112 3.99 -4.91 13.56
CA ASP A 112 3.78 -5.05 15.01
C ASP A 112 2.37 -5.55 15.36
N LYS A 113 1.36 -5.22 14.52
CA LYS A 113 -0.01 -5.72 14.73
C LYS A 113 -0.07 -7.23 14.54
N LEU A 114 0.66 -7.77 13.57
CA LEU A 114 0.77 -9.21 13.33
C LEU A 114 1.54 -9.90 14.45
N GLU A 115 2.60 -9.25 14.95
CA GLU A 115 3.37 -9.74 16.10
C GLU A 115 2.51 -9.81 17.36
N ARG A 116 1.78 -8.73 17.70
CA ARG A 116 0.84 -8.73 18.85
C ARG A 116 -0.26 -9.79 18.71
N ALA A 117 -0.69 -10.09 17.48
CA ALA A 117 -1.62 -11.16 17.18
C ALA A 117 -0.97 -12.57 17.20
N LYS A 118 0.33 -12.67 17.51
CA LYS A 118 1.13 -13.90 17.56
C LYS A 118 1.13 -14.67 16.24
N LEU A 119 1.12 -13.95 15.12
CA LEU A 119 1.13 -14.53 13.77
C LEU A 119 2.55 -14.67 13.19
N ILE A 120 3.47 -13.85 13.68
CA ILE A 120 4.89 -13.82 13.34
C ILE A 120 5.74 -13.85 14.62
N ASN A 121 7.04 -14.08 14.48
CA ASN A 121 7.98 -13.98 15.59
C ASN A 121 8.31 -12.51 15.89
N SER A 122 8.64 -12.21 17.14
CA SER A 122 9.11 -10.89 17.57
C SER A 122 10.48 -10.50 17.01
N ASP A 123 11.25 -11.50 16.56
CA ASP A 123 12.60 -11.31 16.03
C ASP A 123 12.64 -10.99 14.53
N TRP A 124 11.50 -10.63 13.91
CA TRP A 124 11.38 -10.49 12.46
C TRP A 124 12.36 -9.49 11.85
N LYS A 125 12.78 -8.45 12.60
CA LYS A 125 13.82 -7.48 12.19
C LYS A 125 15.25 -8.02 12.31
N GLN A 126 15.47 -9.14 12.98
CA GLN A 126 16.79 -9.75 13.15
C GLN A 126 16.99 -10.99 12.25
N GLN A 127 15.99 -11.34 11.44
CA GLN A 127 16.05 -12.54 10.58
C GLN A 127 16.96 -12.36 9.36
N ASP A 128 17.31 -11.13 8.99
CA ASP A 128 18.14 -10.84 7.81
C ASP A 128 18.88 -9.50 7.94
N ALA A 129 19.84 -9.29 7.03
CA ALA A 129 20.65 -8.07 6.96
C ALA A 129 19.87 -6.82 6.52
N TYR A 130 18.64 -6.99 6.03
CA TYR A 130 17.77 -5.89 5.59
C TYR A 130 16.77 -5.46 6.66
N GLN A 131 16.88 -6.03 7.87
CA GLN A 131 16.02 -5.74 9.00
C GLN A 131 14.52 -5.93 8.70
N GLY A 132 14.18 -6.90 7.85
CA GLY A 132 12.79 -7.11 7.44
C GLY A 132 12.34 -6.24 6.26
N MET A 133 13.15 -5.27 5.80
CA MET A 133 12.77 -4.37 4.70
C MET A 133 12.95 -5.01 3.32
N VAL A 134 12.11 -4.60 2.37
CA VAL A 134 12.17 -5.05 0.96
C VAL A 134 12.25 -3.90 -0.02
N THR A 135 11.66 -2.76 0.30
CA THR A 135 11.74 -1.55 -0.52
C THR A 135 11.91 -0.32 0.36
N ARG A 136 12.50 0.71 -0.23
CA ARG A 136 12.57 2.05 0.33
C ARG A 136 11.86 3.05 -0.58
N SER A 137 11.52 4.19 -0.02
CA SER A 137 11.02 5.35 -0.75
C SER A 137 11.32 6.62 0.06
N VAL A 138 10.88 7.77 -0.42
CA VAL A 138 10.83 9.02 0.35
C VAL A 138 9.48 9.70 0.09
N ALA A 139 9.04 10.53 1.02
CA ALA A 139 7.87 11.38 0.76
C ALA A 139 8.27 12.52 -0.18
N VAL A 140 7.46 12.77 -1.19
CA VAL A 140 7.67 13.80 -2.22
C VAL A 140 6.40 14.60 -2.42
N ILE A 141 6.53 15.70 -3.17
CA ILE A 141 5.39 16.46 -3.65
C ILE A 141 5.28 16.24 -5.17
N GLY A 142 4.18 15.64 -5.61
CA GLY A 142 3.79 15.60 -7.02
C GLY A 142 3.06 16.88 -7.39
N THR A 143 3.37 17.45 -8.55
CA THR A 143 2.65 18.62 -9.10
C THR A 143 2.25 18.41 -10.55
N ARG A 144 1.36 19.27 -11.04
CA ARG A 144 0.95 19.29 -12.45
C ARG A 144 2.12 19.61 -13.38
N LYS A 145 1.94 19.29 -14.68
CA LYS A 145 2.92 19.56 -15.73
C LYS A 145 3.46 20.98 -15.64
N GLY A 146 4.78 21.12 -15.60
CA GLY A 146 5.47 22.40 -15.54
C GLY A 146 5.42 23.11 -14.17
N ASN A 147 4.85 22.48 -13.13
CA ASN A 147 4.77 23.02 -11.76
C ASN A 147 4.23 24.48 -11.74
N PRO A 148 2.95 24.69 -12.11
CA PRO A 148 2.42 26.02 -12.39
C PRO A 148 2.42 26.97 -11.20
N LEU A 149 2.39 26.43 -9.97
CA LEU A 149 2.43 27.22 -8.74
C LEU A 149 3.86 27.42 -8.21
N GLY A 150 4.87 26.87 -8.88
CA GLY A 150 6.27 27.00 -8.47
C GLY A 150 6.58 26.40 -7.10
N ILE A 151 5.96 25.27 -6.76
CA ILE A 151 6.17 24.54 -5.50
C ILE A 151 7.61 24.01 -5.45
N ARG A 152 8.31 24.22 -4.34
CA ARG A 152 9.71 23.78 -4.15
C ARG A 152 9.91 23.02 -2.84
N ASP A 153 9.11 23.28 -1.82
CA ASP A 153 9.22 22.63 -0.51
C ASP A 153 7.85 22.56 0.21
N TRP A 154 7.81 21.93 1.38
CA TRP A 154 6.63 21.77 2.22
C TRP A 154 5.97 23.10 2.60
N THR A 155 6.76 24.16 2.79
CA THR A 155 6.25 25.49 3.14
C THR A 155 5.41 26.09 2.03
N ASP A 156 5.69 25.78 0.76
CA ASP A 156 4.91 26.30 -0.36
C ASP A 156 3.49 25.72 -0.42
N LEU A 157 3.27 24.56 0.21
CA LEU A 157 1.95 23.95 0.38
C LEU A 157 1.06 24.71 1.37
N THR A 158 1.63 25.65 2.15
CA THR A 158 0.89 26.49 3.11
C THR A 158 0.34 27.78 2.50
N ARG A 159 0.69 28.09 1.24
CA ARG A 159 0.27 29.32 0.58
C ARG A 159 -1.22 29.29 0.28
N GLU A 160 -1.89 30.43 0.40
CA GLU A 160 -3.28 30.56 -0.01
C GLU A 160 -3.45 30.20 -1.49
N GLY A 161 -4.56 29.50 -1.81
CA GLY A 161 -4.88 29.10 -3.18
C GLY A 161 -4.14 27.85 -3.68
N VAL A 162 -3.28 27.22 -2.88
CA VAL A 162 -2.70 25.91 -3.19
C VAL A 162 -3.64 24.83 -2.68
N ASN A 163 -4.14 23.97 -3.57
CA ASN A 163 -4.97 22.85 -3.18
C ASN A 163 -4.13 21.56 -3.08
N VAL A 164 -4.14 20.92 -1.92
CA VAL A 164 -3.29 19.77 -1.59
C VAL A 164 -4.12 18.49 -1.48
N LEU A 165 -3.54 17.37 -1.91
CA LEU A 165 -4.05 16.03 -1.62
C LEU A 165 -3.04 15.24 -0.80
N TYR A 166 -3.55 14.46 0.16
CA TYR A 166 -2.87 13.31 0.74
C TYR A 166 -3.90 12.31 1.30
N PRO A 167 -3.56 11.03 1.45
CA PRO A 167 -4.47 10.03 2.01
C PRO A 167 -4.73 10.20 3.53
N ASN A 168 -5.72 9.49 4.05
CA ASN A 168 -6.09 9.52 5.48
C ASN A 168 -5.14 8.68 6.37
N PRO A 169 -4.43 9.28 7.36
CA PRO A 169 -3.49 8.57 8.26
C PRO A 169 -4.14 7.60 9.25
N LYS A 170 -5.47 7.65 9.42
CA LYS A 170 -6.21 6.69 10.26
C LYS A 170 -6.37 5.32 9.58
N THR A 171 -6.54 5.30 8.25
CA THR A 171 -6.79 4.07 7.49
C THR A 171 -5.58 3.62 6.67
N SER A 172 -4.79 4.56 6.17
CA SER A 172 -3.61 4.32 5.36
C SER A 172 -2.34 4.44 6.18
N GLY A 173 -1.59 3.34 6.32
CA GLY A 173 -0.21 3.43 6.83
C GLY A 173 0.63 4.35 5.94
N GLY A 174 0.37 4.36 4.62
CA GLY A 174 1.09 5.26 3.73
C GLY A 174 0.91 6.74 4.03
N ALA A 175 -0.29 7.13 4.44
CA ALA A 175 -0.58 8.49 4.85
C ALA A 175 0.18 8.92 6.10
N GLN A 176 0.48 8.00 7.03
CA GLN A 176 1.26 8.37 8.22
C GLN A 176 2.67 8.80 7.84
N TRP A 177 3.27 8.19 6.81
CA TRP A 177 4.55 8.63 6.30
C TRP A 177 4.49 10.05 5.72
N ASP A 178 3.41 10.41 5.03
CA ASP A 178 3.20 11.77 4.50
C ASP A 178 3.08 12.80 5.64
N ILE A 179 2.31 12.50 6.68
CA ILE A 179 2.18 13.35 7.87
C ILE A 179 3.52 13.45 8.63
N ASN A 180 4.21 12.32 8.81
CA ASN A 180 5.52 12.28 9.47
C ASN A 180 6.56 13.07 8.68
N ALA A 181 6.50 13.06 7.35
CA ALA A 181 7.40 13.83 6.50
C ALA A 181 7.23 15.34 6.72
N ILE A 182 5.99 15.83 6.71
CA ILE A 182 5.70 17.26 6.92
C ILE A 182 6.08 17.68 8.35
N TYR A 183 5.67 16.92 9.36
CA TYR A 183 5.97 17.24 10.76
C TYR A 183 7.47 17.16 11.05
N GLY A 184 8.13 16.08 10.62
CA GLY A 184 9.58 15.89 10.79
C GLY A 184 10.40 16.95 10.04
N ALA A 185 9.97 17.35 8.83
CA ALA A 185 10.58 18.47 8.14
C ALA A 185 10.45 19.77 8.94
N GLY A 186 9.29 20.02 9.56
CA GLY A 186 9.11 21.14 10.49
C GLY A 186 10.08 21.10 11.67
N LEU A 187 10.30 19.94 12.28
CA LEU A 187 11.29 19.78 13.36
C LEU A 187 12.71 20.12 12.88
N LYS A 188 13.12 19.61 11.72
CA LYS A 188 14.44 19.88 11.14
C LYS A 188 14.61 21.36 10.77
N MET A 189 13.60 21.98 10.15
CA MET A 189 13.59 23.41 9.81
C MET A 189 13.67 24.30 11.06
N ALA A 190 12.97 23.93 12.14
CA ALA A 190 13.03 24.67 13.40
C ALA A 190 14.42 24.59 14.04
N ALA A 191 15.05 23.41 14.03
CA ALA A 191 16.41 23.23 14.52
C ALA A 191 17.42 24.08 13.72
N GLU A 192 17.32 24.13 12.40
CA GLU A 192 18.15 24.99 11.54
C GLU A 192 17.96 26.50 11.83
N GLN A 193 16.78 26.89 12.30
CA GLN A 193 16.42 28.28 12.61
C GLN A 193 16.58 28.64 14.10
N GLY A 194 17.01 27.70 14.96
CA GLY A 194 17.08 27.92 16.40
C GLY A 194 15.72 28.17 17.07
N LYS A 195 14.63 27.63 16.50
CA LYS A 195 13.25 27.76 17.00
C LYS A 195 12.84 26.53 17.82
N ASP A 196 11.77 26.68 18.62
CA ASP A 196 11.14 25.55 19.29
C ASP A 196 10.49 24.61 18.25
N GLY A 197 10.94 23.34 18.26
CA GLY A 197 10.64 22.35 17.24
C GLY A 197 9.17 21.94 17.18
N PRO A 198 8.60 21.36 18.25
CA PRO A 198 7.24 20.83 18.22
C PRO A 198 6.17 21.88 17.85
N PRO A 199 6.17 23.13 18.38
CA PRO A 199 5.22 24.14 17.96
C PRO A 199 5.37 24.52 16.47
N PHE A 200 6.60 24.68 15.99
CA PHE A 200 6.86 25.00 14.57
C PHE A 200 6.38 23.88 13.65
N ALA A 201 6.69 22.63 13.99
CA ALA A 201 6.29 21.45 13.23
C ALA A 201 4.77 21.26 13.19
N LYS A 202 4.10 21.44 14.34
CA LYS A 202 2.64 21.46 14.42
C LYS A 202 2.05 22.56 13.54
N GLN A 203 2.58 23.78 13.59
CA GLN A 203 2.07 24.89 12.81
C GLN A 203 2.24 24.67 11.30
N LEU A 204 3.39 24.14 10.86
CA LEU A 204 3.61 23.77 9.46
C LEU A 204 2.56 22.75 9.01
N LEU A 205 2.43 21.64 9.76
CA LEU A 205 1.47 20.59 9.45
C LEU A 205 0.02 21.11 9.41
N MET A 206 -0.37 21.96 10.37
CA MET A 206 -1.68 22.57 10.43
C MET A 206 -1.98 23.43 9.21
N ARG A 207 -1.02 24.27 8.79
CA ARG A 207 -1.19 25.13 7.61
C ARG A 207 -1.24 24.34 6.31
N VAL A 208 -0.47 23.26 6.18
CA VAL A 208 -0.60 22.35 5.03
C VAL A 208 -1.97 21.68 5.05
N HIS A 209 -2.41 21.18 6.22
CA HIS A 209 -3.71 20.52 6.36
C HIS A 209 -4.89 21.43 6.01
N HIS A 210 -4.81 22.73 6.33
CA HIS A 210 -5.84 23.71 5.96
C HIS A 210 -6.11 23.76 4.46
N ASN A 211 -5.10 23.46 3.64
CA ASN A 211 -5.17 23.46 2.18
C ASN A 211 -5.56 22.10 1.57
N VAL A 212 -5.86 21.09 2.40
CA VAL A 212 -6.15 19.73 1.92
C VAL A 212 -7.62 19.60 1.52
N LEU A 213 -7.86 19.18 0.27
CA LEU A 213 -9.21 19.04 -0.28
C LEU A 213 -9.90 17.74 0.11
N SER A 214 -9.14 16.65 0.25
CA SER A 214 -9.66 15.33 0.57
C SER A 214 -8.60 14.51 1.29
N MET A 215 -9.06 13.63 2.19
CA MET A 215 -8.26 12.58 2.81
C MET A 215 -8.77 11.21 2.37
N ASP A 216 -8.33 10.76 1.20
CA ASP A 216 -8.80 9.52 0.59
C ASP A 216 -8.37 8.27 1.37
N LYS A 217 -9.07 7.15 1.18
CA LYS A 217 -8.89 5.93 1.99
C LYS A 217 -7.49 5.29 1.92
N SER A 218 -6.74 5.53 0.83
CA SER A 218 -5.40 4.99 0.58
C SER A 218 -4.58 5.90 -0.34
N GLY A 219 -3.26 5.73 -0.38
CA GLY A 219 -2.39 6.48 -1.29
C GLY A 219 -2.77 6.32 -2.76
N ARG A 220 -3.11 5.09 -3.19
CA ARG A 220 -3.60 4.83 -4.55
C ARG A 220 -4.91 5.57 -4.85
N ALA A 221 -5.83 5.65 -3.89
CA ALA A 221 -7.08 6.40 -4.06
C ALA A 221 -6.83 7.91 -4.18
N SER A 222 -5.89 8.45 -3.40
CA SER A 222 -5.53 9.87 -3.49
C SER A 222 -4.83 10.20 -4.81
N MET A 223 -3.94 9.32 -5.28
CA MET A 223 -3.35 9.45 -6.61
C MET A 223 -4.40 9.37 -7.73
N ALA A 224 -5.40 8.50 -7.62
CA ALA A 224 -6.49 8.45 -8.59
C ALA A 224 -7.30 9.77 -8.60
N ALA A 225 -7.60 10.36 -7.45
CA ALA A 225 -8.24 11.68 -7.39
C ALA A 225 -7.38 12.76 -8.05
N PHE A 226 -6.06 12.73 -7.80
CA PHE A 226 -5.11 13.62 -8.47
C PHE A 226 -5.13 13.44 -9.99
N GLU A 227 -5.13 12.21 -10.49
CA GLU A 227 -5.25 11.90 -11.93
C GLU A 227 -6.53 12.45 -12.56
N TYR A 228 -7.65 12.42 -11.84
CA TYR A 228 -8.91 13.01 -12.30
C TYR A 228 -8.95 14.55 -12.25
N GLY A 229 -7.84 15.20 -11.92
CA GLY A 229 -7.70 16.66 -11.95
C GLY A 229 -7.99 17.36 -10.62
N VAL A 230 -8.14 16.62 -9.51
CA VAL A 230 -8.33 17.23 -8.18
C VAL A 230 -6.99 17.68 -7.61
N GLY A 231 -6.94 18.91 -7.06
CA GLY A 231 -5.76 19.45 -6.39
C GLY A 231 -4.63 19.90 -7.34
N ASP A 232 -3.79 20.79 -6.83
CA ASP A 232 -2.62 21.36 -7.53
C ASP A 232 -1.34 20.59 -7.21
N ALA A 233 -1.25 20.08 -5.97
CA ALA A 233 -0.15 19.30 -5.46
C ALA A 233 -0.65 18.07 -4.68
N ILE A 234 0.13 17.00 -4.69
CA ILE A 234 -0.14 15.78 -3.90
C ILE A 234 1.10 15.41 -3.09
N VAL A 235 0.92 15.17 -1.79
CA VAL A 235 1.96 14.55 -0.96
C VAL A 235 1.80 13.05 -1.06
N THR A 236 2.86 12.37 -1.50
CA THR A 236 2.84 10.93 -1.76
C THR A 236 4.25 10.36 -1.77
N TYR A 237 4.37 9.10 -2.14
CA TYR A 237 5.66 8.41 -2.22
C TYR A 237 6.35 8.69 -3.54
N GLU A 238 7.67 8.75 -3.53
CA GLU A 238 8.49 8.92 -4.73
C GLU A 238 8.11 7.92 -5.85
N ASN A 239 7.94 6.65 -5.48
CA ASN A 239 7.57 5.59 -6.42
C ASN A 239 6.20 5.82 -7.08
N GLU A 240 5.24 6.46 -6.42
CA GLU A 240 3.92 6.75 -7.01
C GLU A 240 4.00 7.77 -8.15
N ILE A 241 4.89 8.77 -8.02
CA ILE A 241 5.12 9.76 -9.07
C ILE A 241 6.00 9.18 -10.18
N LEU A 242 7.09 8.50 -9.83
CA LEU A 242 8.04 7.94 -10.81
C LEU A 242 7.40 6.86 -11.70
N SER A 243 6.54 6.00 -11.15
CA SER A 243 5.82 5.01 -11.96
C SER A 243 4.99 5.67 -13.06
N ARG A 244 4.22 6.70 -12.70
CA ARG A 244 3.34 7.41 -13.63
C ARG A 244 4.08 8.26 -14.65
N LYS A 245 5.20 8.88 -14.25
CA LYS A 245 6.08 9.58 -15.21
C LYS A 245 6.60 8.63 -16.28
N ARG A 246 6.92 7.37 -15.93
CA ARG A 246 7.32 6.35 -16.92
C ARG A 246 6.17 5.90 -17.82
N GLU A 247 4.94 5.91 -17.32
CA GLU A 247 3.73 5.67 -18.12
C GLU A 247 3.35 6.88 -19.01
N GLY A 248 4.15 7.95 -19.00
CA GLY A 248 3.95 9.13 -19.84
C GLY A 248 3.04 10.19 -19.23
N VAL A 249 2.63 10.04 -17.97
CA VAL A 249 1.86 11.07 -17.27
C VAL A 249 2.78 12.25 -16.94
N PRO A 250 2.47 13.48 -17.39
CA PRO A 250 3.41 14.60 -17.35
C PRO A 250 3.43 15.29 -15.98
N TYR A 251 3.63 14.54 -14.90
CA TYR A 251 3.79 15.12 -13.56
C TYR A 251 5.21 15.63 -13.34
N GLU A 252 5.32 16.67 -12.51
CA GLU A 252 6.59 17.07 -11.92
C GLU A 252 6.71 16.51 -10.51
N MET A 253 7.94 16.16 -10.15
CA MET A 253 8.27 15.68 -8.81
C MET A 253 9.17 16.71 -8.14
N VAL A 254 8.71 17.22 -7.02
CA VAL A 254 9.50 18.07 -6.13
C VAL A 254 9.99 17.17 -5.01
N LEU A 255 11.31 17.12 -4.84
CA LEU A 255 11.99 16.39 -3.77
C LEU A 255 12.41 17.41 -2.68
N PRO A 256 11.69 17.49 -1.56
CA PRO A 256 12.02 18.43 -0.48
C PRO A 256 13.39 18.13 0.13
N LYS A 257 14.08 19.17 0.63
CA LYS A 257 15.38 19.01 1.29
C LYS A 257 15.26 18.09 2.52
N HIS A 258 14.32 18.40 3.40
CA HIS A 258 14.01 17.60 4.58
C HIS A 258 12.83 16.69 4.27
N THR A 259 13.08 15.40 4.10
CA THR A 259 12.03 14.39 3.93
C THR A 259 12.41 13.12 4.64
N ILE A 260 11.46 12.23 4.84
CA ILE A 260 11.63 11.00 5.61
C ILE A 260 11.98 9.82 4.72
N LEU A 261 12.90 8.96 5.18
CA LEU A 261 13.10 7.64 4.63
C LEU A 261 11.87 6.78 4.93
N ILE A 262 11.21 6.31 3.89
CA ILE A 262 10.10 5.36 3.98
C ILE A 262 10.69 3.97 3.79
N GLU A 263 10.45 3.06 4.72
CA GLU A 263 10.89 1.68 4.64
C GLU A 263 9.69 0.73 4.72
N ASN A 264 9.60 -0.19 3.76
CA ASN A 264 8.47 -1.09 3.65
C ASN A 264 8.91 -2.52 4.00
N PRO A 265 8.37 -3.11 5.08
CA PRO A 265 8.73 -4.46 5.49
C PRO A 265 7.99 -5.56 4.73
N VAL A 266 8.63 -6.72 4.69
CA VAL A 266 8.07 -8.00 4.27
C VAL A 266 8.28 -9.04 5.36
N VAL A 267 7.26 -9.84 5.65
CA VAL A 267 7.37 -10.96 6.60
C VAL A 267 6.62 -12.19 6.11
N VAL A 268 7.13 -13.37 6.47
CA VAL A 268 6.36 -14.62 6.40
C VAL A 268 5.44 -14.67 7.61
N VAL A 269 4.14 -14.81 7.39
CA VAL A 269 3.14 -14.99 8.43
C VAL A 269 3.13 -16.46 8.85
N ARG A 270 4.14 -16.84 9.65
CA ARG A 270 4.47 -18.25 9.97
C ARG A 270 3.27 -19.09 10.39
N LYS A 271 2.33 -18.53 11.16
CA LYS A 271 1.12 -19.26 11.57
C LYS A 271 0.31 -19.77 10.37
N TYR A 272 0.12 -18.95 9.34
CA TYR A 272 -0.67 -19.30 8.16
C TYR A 272 0.15 -20.08 7.14
N ALA A 273 1.41 -19.70 6.91
CA ALA A 273 2.31 -20.46 6.04
C ALA A 273 2.45 -21.94 6.49
N ARG A 274 2.51 -22.20 7.81
CA ARG A 274 2.46 -23.55 8.40
C ARG A 274 1.15 -24.26 8.11
N LYS A 275 0.04 -23.57 8.36
CA LYS A 275 -1.30 -24.11 8.15
C LYS A 275 -1.52 -24.52 6.70
N HIS A 276 -1.04 -23.72 5.76
CA HIS A 276 -1.12 -23.98 4.32
C HIS A 276 0.00 -24.89 3.80
N GLN A 277 0.98 -25.24 4.63
CA GLN A 277 2.13 -26.07 4.28
C GLN A 277 2.98 -25.47 3.14
N VAL A 278 3.17 -24.15 3.16
CA VAL A 278 3.92 -23.39 2.14
C VAL A 278 5.11 -22.59 2.70
N GLU A 279 5.53 -22.87 3.94
CA GLU A 279 6.65 -22.16 4.60
C GLU A 279 7.90 -22.06 3.70
N GLU A 280 8.33 -23.17 3.11
CA GLU A 280 9.52 -23.22 2.24
C GLU A 280 9.40 -22.24 1.06
N ALA A 281 8.25 -22.24 0.37
CA ALA A 281 8.03 -21.38 -0.79
C ALA A 281 7.80 -19.92 -0.38
N ALA A 282 7.17 -19.67 0.78
CA ALA A 282 6.97 -18.32 1.33
C ALA A 282 8.30 -17.68 1.76
N GLU A 283 9.16 -18.42 2.47
CA GLU A 283 10.50 -17.96 2.84
C GLU A 283 11.37 -17.70 1.60
N ALA A 284 11.30 -18.59 0.60
CA ALA A 284 11.98 -18.39 -0.67
C ALA A 284 11.49 -17.15 -1.41
N LEU A 285 10.19 -16.87 -1.41
CA LEU A 285 9.65 -15.64 -2.00
C LEU A 285 10.19 -14.40 -1.27
N VAL A 286 10.18 -14.39 0.07
CA VAL A 286 10.69 -13.26 0.85
C VAL A 286 12.18 -13.02 0.59
N ALA A 287 12.98 -14.09 0.48
CA ALA A 287 14.39 -13.98 0.08
C ALA A 287 14.53 -13.45 -1.36
N TYR A 288 13.76 -14.00 -2.30
CA TYR A 288 13.79 -13.62 -3.71
C TYR A 288 13.51 -12.14 -3.93
N LEU A 289 12.56 -11.56 -3.17
CA LEU A 289 12.21 -10.15 -3.26
C LEU A 289 13.42 -9.22 -3.01
N ARG A 290 14.47 -9.69 -2.34
CA ARG A 290 15.71 -8.94 -2.04
C ARG A 290 16.89 -9.32 -2.94
N GLU A 291 16.72 -10.30 -3.81
CA GLU A 291 17.74 -10.63 -4.80
C GLU A 291 17.88 -9.49 -5.82
N PRO A 292 19.07 -9.30 -6.43
CA PRO A 292 19.31 -8.25 -7.40
C PRO A 292 18.28 -8.21 -8.54
N LYS A 293 17.79 -9.38 -8.97
CA LYS A 293 16.79 -9.49 -10.03
C LYS A 293 15.47 -8.81 -9.65
N ALA A 294 14.87 -9.18 -8.52
CA ALA A 294 13.63 -8.56 -8.03
C ALA A 294 13.85 -7.08 -7.66
N GLN A 295 15.01 -6.74 -7.10
CA GLN A 295 15.34 -5.38 -6.68
C GLN A 295 15.50 -4.41 -7.87
N ARG A 296 15.99 -4.89 -9.03
CA ARG A 296 15.95 -4.11 -10.27
C ARG A 296 14.52 -3.87 -10.74
N MET A 297 13.64 -4.86 -10.62
CA MET A 297 12.21 -4.69 -10.95
C MET A 297 11.52 -3.70 -10.01
N PHE A 298 11.86 -3.70 -8.72
CA PHE A 298 11.43 -2.66 -7.79
C PHE A 298 11.94 -1.27 -8.18
N ALA A 299 13.21 -1.15 -8.57
CA ALA A 299 13.76 0.11 -9.10
C ALA A 299 13.04 0.58 -10.37
N GLU A 300 12.74 -0.34 -11.30
CA GLU A 300 11.92 -0.07 -12.48
C GLU A 300 10.47 0.25 -12.15
N ALA A 301 9.99 -0.08 -10.95
CA ALA A 301 8.68 0.31 -10.43
C ALA A 301 8.72 1.57 -9.55
N GLY A 302 9.91 2.16 -9.33
CA GLY A 302 10.06 3.48 -8.71
C GLY A 302 10.52 3.43 -7.26
N PHE A 303 10.71 2.23 -6.73
CA PHE A 303 11.14 2.02 -5.35
C PHE A 303 12.66 2.12 -5.26
N ARG A 304 13.14 2.69 -4.16
CA ARG A 304 14.56 2.68 -3.82
C ARG A 304 14.95 1.27 -3.37
N PRO A 305 15.96 0.63 -3.99
CA PRO A 305 16.37 -0.72 -3.62
C PRO A 305 16.93 -0.82 -2.19
N VAL A 306 16.67 -1.94 -1.51
CA VAL A 306 17.37 -2.30 -0.27
C VAL A 306 18.68 -3.02 -0.56
N ASN A 307 18.77 -3.72 -1.68
CA ASN A 307 19.98 -4.41 -2.12
C ASN A 307 21.06 -3.41 -2.53
N GLU A 308 22.23 -3.48 -1.88
CA GLU A 308 23.31 -2.50 -2.05
C GLU A 308 23.84 -2.41 -3.47
N GLN A 309 23.93 -3.54 -4.18
CA GLN A 309 24.39 -3.55 -5.56
C GLN A 309 23.43 -2.75 -6.44
N VAL A 310 22.13 -3.03 -6.34
CA VAL A 310 21.12 -2.34 -7.15
C VAL A 310 20.94 -0.89 -6.72
N ALA A 311 21.09 -0.58 -5.44
CA ALA A 311 21.08 0.79 -4.93
C ALA A 311 22.22 1.62 -5.57
N LYS A 312 23.43 1.06 -5.70
CA LYS A 312 24.55 1.71 -6.40
C LYS A 312 24.29 1.86 -7.90
N GLU A 313 23.71 0.85 -8.56
CA GLU A 313 23.33 0.89 -9.98
C GLU A 313 22.32 2.02 -10.27
N THR A 314 21.46 2.36 -9.32
CA THR A 314 20.29 3.24 -9.51
C THR A 314 20.41 4.61 -8.84
N ILE A 315 21.56 4.94 -8.25
CA ILE A 315 21.77 6.17 -7.45
C ILE A 315 21.41 7.46 -8.19
N LYS A 316 21.59 7.50 -9.52
CA LYS A 316 21.24 8.66 -10.36
C LYS A 316 19.73 8.88 -10.48
N ALA A 317 18.94 7.81 -10.42
CA ALA A 317 17.49 7.89 -10.45
C ALA A 317 16.90 8.23 -9.08
N TYR A 318 17.65 7.95 -8.01
CA TYR A 318 17.23 8.10 -6.62
C TYR A 318 18.22 8.94 -5.82
N PRO A 319 18.31 10.26 -6.09
CA PRO A 319 19.19 11.14 -5.32
C PRO A 319 18.81 11.10 -3.83
N VAL A 320 19.82 11.13 -2.97
CA VAL A 320 19.62 11.17 -1.51
C VAL A 320 19.39 12.63 -1.10
N PRO A 321 18.26 12.98 -0.49
CA PRO A 321 18.03 14.34 0.01
C PRO A 321 19.04 14.71 1.10
N ASP A 322 19.56 15.94 1.08
CA ASP A 322 20.56 16.42 2.05
C ASP A 322 20.05 16.35 3.50
N GLY A 323 18.76 16.58 3.69
CA GLY A 323 18.07 16.54 4.98
C GLY A 323 17.26 15.26 5.20
N LEU A 324 17.62 14.14 4.53
CA LEU A 324 16.93 12.87 4.71
C LEU A 324 17.00 12.45 6.19
N PHE A 325 15.83 12.22 6.78
CA PHE A 325 15.72 11.80 8.17
C PHE A 325 14.96 10.48 8.29
N HIS A 326 15.13 9.82 9.43
CA HIS A 326 14.54 8.53 9.75
C HIS A 326 13.45 8.69 10.80
N ILE A 327 12.62 7.67 10.96
CA ILE A 327 11.62 7.68 12.04
C ILE A 327 12.27 7.76 13.43
N ASP A 328 13.49 7.24 13.58
CA ASP A 328 14.26 7.28 14.83
C ASP A 328 14.72 8.71 15.19
N ASP A 329 14.91 9.59 14.21
CA ASP A 329 15.14 11.02 14.46
C ASP A 329 13.92 11.70 15.13
N MET A 330 12.75 11.04 15.08
CA MET A 330 11.50 11.47 15.71
C MET A 330 11.17 10.64 16.97
N GLY A 331 12.13 9.84 17.47
CA GLY A 331 11.96 8.96 18.63
C GLY A 331 11.46 7.55 18.31
N GLY A 332 11.35 7.20 17.03
CA GLY A 332 10.85 5.89 16.59
C GLY A 332 9.33 5.78 16.59
N TRP A 333 8.81 4.65 16.11
CA TRP A 333 7.37 4.48 15.89
C TRP A 333 6.51 4.60 17.14
N ASP A 334 6.99 4.16 18.30
CA ASP A 334 6.21 4.22 19.55
C ASP A 334 6.03 5.66 20.03
N GLU A 335 7.10 6.45 20.03
CA GLU A 335 7.04 7.88 20.36
C GLU A 335 6.19 8.64 19.34
N VAL A 336 6.35 8.36 18.04
CA VAL A 336 5.54 8.98 16.98
C VAL A 336 4.06 8.65 17.15
N ARG A 337 3.70 7.40 17.46
CA ARG A 337 2.30 7.02 17.74
C ARG A 337 1.74 7.75 18.94
N GLU A 338 2.51 7.85 20.02
CA GLU A 338 2.06 8.54 21.22
C GLU A 338 1.89 10.05 20.98
N LYS A 339 2.89 10.70 20.41
CA LYS A 339 2.93 12.16 20.25
C LYS A 339 2.09 12.67 19.08
N LEU A 340 2.09 11.99 17.93
CA LEU A 340 1.34 12.45 16.76
C LEU A 340 -0.06 11.84 16.71
N TYR A 341 -0.20 10.54 16.96
CA TYR A 341 -1.41 9.79 16.59
C TYR A 341 -2.29 9.32 17.77
N SER A 342 -1.94 9.61 19.01
CA SER A 342 -2.82 9.34 20.17
C SER A 342 -4.03 10.27 20.15
N ASN A 343 -5.06 9.98 20.96
CA ASN A 343 -6.28 10.81 21.03
C ASN A 343 -6.03 12.30 21.39
N ARG A 344 -4.86 12.62 21.98
CA ARG A 344 -4.43 14.01 22.28
C ARG A 344 -3.21 14.43 21.47
N GLY A 345 -2.77 13.58 20.54
CA GLY A 345 -1.59 13.80 19.72
C GLY A 345 -1.76 14.96 18.76
N VAL A 346 -0.63 15.41 18.22
CA VAL A 346 -0.54 16.57 17.32
C VAL A 346 -1.53 16.48 16.16
N TRP A 347 -1.69 15.29 15.57
CA TRP A 347 -2.58 15.11 14.43
C TRP A 347 -4.04 15.41 14.77
N TYR A 348 -4.52 14.98 15.94
CA TYR A 348 -5.89 15.28 16.37
C TYR A 348 -6.09 16.76 16.71
N GLN A 349 -5.06 17.42 17.24
CA GLN A 349 -5.08 18.87 17.45
C GLN A 349 -5.18 19.62 16.12
N VAL A 350 -4.42 19.19 15.11
CA VAL A 350 -4.46 19.73 13.73
C VAL A 350 -5.86 19.57 13.13
N LEU A 351 -6.46 18.37 13.23
CA LEU A 351 -7.83 18.13 12.75
C LEU A 351 -8.87 18.99 13.45
N ALA A 352 -8.65 19.31 14.73
CA ALA A 352 -9.55 20.15 15.53
C ALA A 352 -9.30 21.66 15.35
N GLY A 353 -8.27 22.06 14.58
CA GLY A 353 -7.89 23.48 14.40
C GLY A 353 -7.36 24.12 15.69
N ILE A 354 -6.78 23.34 16.60
CA ILE A 354 -6.24 23.84 17.86
C ILE A 354 -4.79 24.27 17.62
N GLU A 355 -4.51 25.57 17.73
CA GLU A 355 -3.16 26.14 17.58
C GLU A 355 -2.20 25.72 18.70
#